data_AF-A0A960BUZ5-F1
#
_entry.id   AF-A0A960BUZ5-F1
#
_cell.length_a   1.000
_cell.length_b   1.000
_cell.length_c   1.000
_cell.angle_alpha   90.00
_cell.angle_beta   90.00
_cell.angle_gamma   90.00
#
_symmetry.space_group_name_H-M   'P 1'
#
loop_
_entity.id
_entity.type
_entity.pdbx_description
1 polymer ?
#
loop_
_entity_poly.entity_id
_entity_poly.type
_entity_poly.pdbx_seq_one_letter_code
_entity_poly.pdbx_strand_id
1 'polypeptide(L)'
;MSDLELAAPSSALGKLQRGRGAGWIEAVERSDGRELLMTCLAVDPRWDSQVEDRASYYAELCIALAVPASQIDPQGLKDDDARWLRFDVLAEMARRDDAEAIAILQDYVRPGPDADTLVWHLSRLPNGSGLVGLEQLIIDRFGADELAELVDDSRSRLPWDHWAEQIPAISRAIAAADVRSKSNRRSKPAPPQLDGPLEPILAFDWGAVPPKALVHRTTNTATGAEVDLIRHAAVGPWSP
;
A
#
# COMPACT_ATOMS: atom_id res chain seq x y z
N MET A 1 -4.87 -4.38 19.38
CA MET A 1 -6.21 -3.92 18.98
C MET A 1 -6.58 -2.80 19.92
N SER A 2 -6.49 -1.56 19.44
CA SER A 2 -7.09 -0.41 20.11
C SER A 2 -8.60 -0.69 20.20
N ASP A 3 -9.21 -0.53 21.37
CA ASP A 3 -10.67 -0.61 21.49
C ASP A 3 -11.26 0.55 20.68
N LEU A 4 -11.79 0.23 19.51
CA LEU A 4 -12.36 1.19 18.59
C LEU A 4 -13.64 1.78 19.19
N GLU A 5 -13.53 2.95 19.84
CA GLU A 5 -14.69 3.62 20.43
C GLU A 5 -15.53 4.30 19.35
N LEU A 6 -16.52 3.56 18.84
CA LEU A 6 -17.52 4.11 17.93
C LEU A 6 -18.58 4.88 18.71
N ALA A 7 -18.76 6.15 18.36
CA ALA A 7 -19.81 6.98 18.91
C ALA A 7 -21.20 6.50 18.47
N ALA A 8 -22.24 6.96 19.18
CA ALA A 8 -23.62 6.64 18.86
C ALA A 8 -23.93 6.91 17.37
N PRO A 9 -24.54 5.99 16.61
CA PRO A 9 -24.68 6.12 15.15
C PRO A 9 -25.43 7.37 14.67
N SER A 10 -26.26 7.97 15.53
CA SER A 10 -27.02 9.19 15.26
C SER A 10 -26.24 10.48 15.57
N SER A 11 -25.12 10.41 16.30
CA SER A 11 -24.29 11.57 16.61
C SER A 11 -23.48 12.02 15.39
N ALA A 12 -23.04 13.28 15.38
CA ALA A 12 -22.17 13.82 14.32
C ALA A 12 -20.92 12.94 14.13
N LEU A 13 -20.22 12.63 15.23
CA LEU A 13 -19.03 11.79 15.21
C LEU A 13 -19.35 10.38 14.69
N GLY A 14 -20.43 9.75 15.16
CA GLY A 14 -20.80 8.40 14.75
C GLY A 14 -21.18 8.30 13.26
N LYS A 15 -21.78 9.37 12.70
CA LYS A 15 -22.05 9.46 11.26
C LYS A 15 -20.74 9.62 10.46
N LEU A 16 -19.83 10.47 10.92
CA LEU A 16 -18.51 10.67 10.31
C LEU A 16 -17.65 9.41 10.34
N GLN A 17 -17.61 8.71 11.48
CA GLN A 17 -16.91 7.44 11.66
C GLN A 17 -17.42 6.33 10.71
N ARG A 18 -18.63 6.50 10.15
CA ARG A 18 -19.26 5.55 9.22
C ARG A 18 -19.36 6.09 7.79
N GLY A 19 -18.65 7.19 7.46
CA GLY A 19 -18.61 7.76 6.12
C GLY A 19 -19.98 8.20 5.58
N ARG A 20 -20.93 8.55 6.45
CA ARG A 20 -22.28 8.95 6.02
C ARG A 20 -22.25 10.37 5.48
N GLY A 21 -22.83 10.61 4.30
CA GLY A 21 -22.97 11.98 3.76
C GLY A 21 -23.69 12.95 4.71
N ALA A 22 -24.63 12.48 5.53
CA ALA A 22 -25.25 13.30 6.58
C ALA A 22 -24.23 13.76 7.65
N GLY A 23 -23.23 12.93 7.96
CA GLY A 23 -22.13 13.30 8.85
C GLY A 23 -21.21 14.33 8.23
N TRP A 24 -20.98 14.26 6.91
CA TRP A 24 -20.21 15.28 6.18
C TRP A 24 -20.89 16.64 6.26
N ILE A 25 -22.18 16.71 5.94
CA ILE A 25 -22.98 17.95 5.98
C ILE A 25 -22.95 18.54 7.39
N GLU A 26 -23.28 17.72 8.39
CA GLU A 26 -23.29 18.15 9.78
C GLU A 26 -21.91 18.63 10.26
N ALA A 27 -20.82 18.00 9.81
CA ALA A 27 -19.47 18.43 10.16
C ALA A 27 -19.14 19.84 9.62
N VAL A 28 -19.48 20.12 8.36
CA VAL A 28 -19.21 21.42 7.72
C VAL A 28 -20.01 22.56 8.34
N GLU A 29 -21.23 22.29 8.82
CA GLU A 29 -22.09 23.30 9.44
C GLU A 29 -21.73 23.59 10.91
N ARG A 30 -20.90 22.75 11.52
CA ARG A 30 -20.56 22.83 12.94
C ARG A 30 -19.25 23.57 13.20
N SER A 31 -19.22 24.28 14.33
CA SER A 31 -18.00 24.95 14.81
C SER A 31 -16.90 23.98 15.24
N ASP A 32 -17.24 22.76 15.65
CA ASP A 32 -16.31 21.71 16.09
C ASP A 32 -16.07 20.63 15.01
N GLY A 33 -16.44 20.89 13.75
CA GLY A 33 -16.31 19.92 12.66
C GLY A 33 -14.89 19.43 12.44
N ARG A 34 -13.91 20.31 12.63
CA ARG A 34 -12.48 19.99 12.50
C ARG A 34 -12.05 18.98 13.56
N GLU A 35 -12.45 19.18 14.82
CA GLU A 35 -12.14 18.31 15.94
C GLU A 35 -12.74 16.91 15.74
N LEU A 36 -13.97 16.84 15.20
CA LEU A 36 -14.60 15.57 14.86
C LEU A 36 -13.84 14.81 13.77
N LEU A 37 -13.40 15.51 12.71
CA LEU A 37 -12.56 14.93 11.67
C LEU A 37 -11.21 14.46 12.23
N MET A 38 -10.53 15.28 13.04
CA MET A 38 -9.24 14.91 13.63
C MET A 38 -9.35 13.69 14.56
N THR A 39 -10.49 13.53 15.23
CA THR A 39 -10.77 12.32 16.02
C THR A 39 -10.81 11.07 15.13
N CYS A 40 -11.45 11.16 13.95
CA CYS A 40 -11.49 10.06 12.98
C CYS A 40 -10.12 9.78 12.33
N LEU A 41 -9.27 10.80 12.17
CA LEU A 41 -7.91 10.64 11.61
C LEU A 41 -6.88 10.22 12.65
N ALA A 42 -7.21 10.25 13.94
CA ALA A 42 -6.33 9.79 15.01
C ALA A 42 -6.45 8.28 15.25
N VAL A 43 -7.63 7.71 14.98
CA VAL A 43 -7.92 6.28 15.10
C VAL A 43 -8.84 5.91 13.95
N ASP A 44 -8.37 5.07 13.01
CA ASP A 44 -9.18 4.65 11.87
C ASP A 44 -10.45 3.94 12.35
N PRO A 45 -11.66 4.50 12.14
CA PRO A 45 -12.90 3.93 12.65
C PRO A 45 -13.40 2.72 11.85
N ARG A 46 -12.64 2.25 10.86
CA ARG A 46 -13.00 1.08 10.06
C ARG A 46 -12.62 -0.20 10.79
N TRP A 47 -13.52 -1.18 10.73
CA TRP A 47 -13.20 -2.55 11.14
C TRP A 47 -12.27 -3.23 10.11
N ASP A 48 -12.51 -2.94 8.83
CA ASP A 48 -11.71 -3.44 7.71
C ASP A 48 -11.50 -2.30 6.72
N SER A 49 -10.26 -1.87 6.56
CA SER A 49 -9.87 -0.78 5.68
C SER A 49 -9.88 -1.17 4.20
N GLN A 50 -9.95 -2.46 3.87
CA GLN A 50 -9.88 -2.97 2.50
C GLN A 50 -11.23 -2.93 1.77
N VAL A 51 -12.34 -2.79 2.51
CA VAL A 51 -13.70 -2.90 1.93
C VAL A 51 -14.32 -1.55 1.56
N GLU A 52 -13.70 -0.43 1.96
CA GLU A 52 -14.16 0.91 1.62
C GLU A 52 -13.02 1.93 1.54
N ASP A 53 -13.14 2.87 0.61
CA ASP A 53 -12.23 4.02 0.49
C ASP A 53 -12.74 5.18 1.36
N ARG A 54 -12.14 5.31 2.55
CA ARG A 54 -12.46 6.40 3.48
C ARG A 54 -11.65 7.65 3.24
N ALA A 55 -10.52 7.53 2.56
CA ALA A 55 -9.56 8.61 2.41
C ALA A 55 -10.14 9.75 1.58
N SER A 56 -10.81 9.44 0.47
CA SER A 56 -11.42 10.48 -0.38
C SER A 56 -12.48 11.29 0.38
N TYR A 57 -13.29 10.61 1.20
CA TYR A 57 -14.32 11.25 2.03
C TYR A 57 -13.70 12.23 3.05
N TYR A 58 -12.64 11.82 3.75
CA TYR A 58 -11.95 12.68 4.71
C TYR A 58 -11.15 13.81 4.04
N ALA A 59 -10.53 13.56 2.89
CA ALA A 59 -9.81 14.60 2.15
C ALA A 59 -10.75 15.72 1.66
N GLU A 60 -11.93 15.38 1.13
CA GLU A 60 -12.95 16.36 0.76
C GLU A 60 -13.40 17.18 1.98
N LEU A 61 -13.52 16.53 3.14
CA LEU A 61 -13.86 17.22 4.38
C LEU A 61 -12.72 18.10 4.90
N CYS A 62 -11.45 17.68 4.79
CA CYS A 62 -10.28 18.53 5.09
C CYS A 62 -10.34 19.83 4.28
N ILE A 63 -10.57 19.73 2.98
CA ILE A 63 -10.67 20.88 2.07
C ILE A 63 -11.86 21.77 2.45
N ALA A 64 -13.04 21.20 2.67
CA ALA A 64 -14.24 21.96 3.06
C ALA A 64 -14.09 22.69 4.40
N LEU A 65 -13.36 22.10 5.35
CA LEU A 65 -13.07 22.67 6.67
C LEU A 65 -11.78 23.50 6.71
N ALA A 66 -11.12 23.71 5.57
CA ALA A 66 -9.83 24.40 5.44
C ALA A 66 -8.78 23.86 6.43
N VAL A 67 -8.72 22.55 6.62
CA VAL A 67 -7.70 21.87 7.43
C VAL A 67 -6.41 21.82 6.62
N PRO A 68 -5.32 22.46 7.09
CA PRO A 68 -4.04 22.40 6.38
C PRO A 68 -3.47 20.99 6.42
N ALA A 69 -2.73 20.60 5.37
CA ALA A 69 -2.17 19.26 5.25
C ALA A 69 -1.18 18.96 6.40
N SER A 70 -0.49 19.97 6.93
CA SER A 70 0.39 19.84 8.10
C SER A 70 -0.33 19.41 9.38
N GLN A 71 -1.64 19.63 9.52
CA GLN A 71 -2.41 19.14 10.67
C GLN A 71 -2.76 17.66 10.56
N ILE A 72 -2.71 17.10 9.37
CA ILE A 72 -2.95 15.67 9.10
C ILE A 72 -1.65 14.92 8.81
N ASP A 73 -0.50 15.52 9.12
CA ASP A 73 0.79 14.86 9.02
C ASP A 73 0.78 13.55 9.86
N PRO A 74 1.20 12.41 9.32
CA PRO A 74 1.29 11.14 10.04
C PRO A 74 2.43 11.09 11.08
N GLN A 75 3.23 12.15 11.21
CA GLN A 75 4.40 12.18 12.09
C GLN A 75 4.04 11.79 13.53
N GLY A 76 4.79 10.83 14.10
CA GLY A 76 4.66 10.42 15.49
C GLY A 76 3.46 9.51 15.78
N LEU A 77 2.65 9.15 14.79
CA LEU A 77 1.64 8.10 14.95
C LEU A 77 2.31 6.74 15.11
N LYS A 78 1.89 6.01 16.16
CA LYS A 78 2.36 4.65 16.44
C LYS A 78 1.42 3.57 15.90
N ASP A 79 0.18 3.94 15.65
CA ASP A 79 -0.83 3.04 15.09
C ASP A 79 -0.70 3.07 13.57
N ASP A 80 -0.35 1.93 12.97
CA ASP A 80 -0.09 1.85 11.54
C ASP A 80 -1.36 2.10 10.71
N ASP A 81 -2.53 1.64 11.16
CA ASP A 81 -3.79 1.85 10.44
C ASP A 81 -4.14 3.34 10.36
N ALA A 82 -4.06 4.07 11.48
CA ALA A 82 -4.24 5.52 11.50
C ALA A 82 -3.16 6.25 10.67
N ARG A 83 -1.91 5.78 10.73
CA ARG A 83 -0.79 6.34 9.95
C ARG A 83 -1.04 6.21 8.44
N TRP A 84 -1.46 5.03 7.98
CA TRP A 84 -1.78 4.78 6.58
C TRP A 84 -3.03 5.53 6.12
N LEU A 85 -4.07 5.59 6.94
CA LEU A 85 -5.24 6.42 6.64
C LEU A 85 -4.85 7.88 6.38
N ARG A 86 -3.93 8.45 7.17
CA ARG A 86 -3.46 9.83 6.94
C ARG A 86 -2.65 9.98 5.65
N PHE A 87 -1.80 9.01 5.31
CA PHE A 87 -1.13 9.02 4.00
C PHE A 87 -2.11 8.97 2.84
N ASP A 88 -3.13 8.11 2.92
CA ASP A 88 -4.17 8.02 1.89
C ASP A 88 -4.94 9.34 1.78
N VAL A 89 -5.31 9.97 2.90
CA VAL A 89 -5.99 11.28 2.93
C VAL A 89 -5.11 12.37 2.32
N LEU A 90 -3.83 12.42 2.66
CA LEU A 90 -2.86 13.32 2.04
C LEU A 90 -2.78 13.08 0.53
N ALA A 91 -2.74 11.83 0.08
CA ALA A 91 -2.71 11.49 -1.34
C ALA A 91 -4.00 11.92 -2.07
N GLU A 92 -5.15 11.86 -1.41
CA GLU A 92 -6.43 12.35 -1.94
C GLU A 92 -6.50 13.89 -1.99
N MET A 93 -5.94 14.58 -1.01
CA MET A 93 -5.78 16.04 -1.04
C MET A 93 -4.82 16.47 -2.15
N ALA A 94 -3.68 15.80 -2.27
CA ALA A 94 -2.70 16.03 -3.34
C ALA A 94 -3.30 15.80 -4.75
N ARG A 95 -4.18 14.81 -4.91
CA ARG A 95 -4.94 14.60 -6.17
C ARG A 95 -5.91 15.72 -6.51
N ARG A 96 -6.24 16.57 -5.53
CA ARG A 96 -7.06 17.79 -5.67
C ARG A 96 -6.20 19.06 -5.66
N ASP A 97 -4.93 18.91 -6.06
CA ASP A 97 -3.93 19.98 -6.20
C ASP A 97 -3.54 20.70 -4.89
N ASP A 98 -3.67 20.04 -3.73
CA ASP A 98 -3.11 20.56 -2.48
C ASP A 98 -1.58 20.44 -2.47
N ALA A 99 -0.90 21.59 -2.66
CA ALA A 99 0.55 21.64 -2.74
C ALA A 99 1.26 21.30 -1.42
N GLU A 100 0.65 21.59 -0.26
CA GLU A 100 1.23 21.25 1.04
C GLU A 100 1.21 19.72 1.22
N ALA A 101 0.11 19.07 0.84
CA ALA A 101 0.00 17.61 0.87
C ALA A 101 1.03 16.93 -0.05
N ILE A 102 1.26 17.45 -1.26
CA ILE A 102 2.31 16.96 -2.16
C ILE A 102 3.69 17.05 -1.50
N ALA A 103 4.02 18.22 -0.93
CA ALA A 103 5.31 18.44 -0.28
C ALA A 103 5.53 17.50 0.91
N ILE A 104 4.50 17.27 1.73
CA ILE A 104 4.56 16.32 2.85
C ILE A 104 4.80 14.90 2.33
N LEU A 105 4.03 14.43 1.35
CA LEU A 105 4.22 13.09 0.78
C LEU A 105 5.62 12.89 0.20
N GLN A 106 6.14 13.88 -0.53
CA GLN A 106 7.51 13.88 -1.02
C GLN A 106 8.52 13.84 0.13
N ASP A 107 8.28 14.58 1.22
CA ASP A 107 9.16 14.54 2.39
C ASP A 107 9.13 13.21 3.13
N TYR A 108 8.08 12.40 3.00
CA TYR A 108 8.05 11.06 3.59
C TYR A 108 8.78 9.99 2.76
N VAL A 109 9.11 10.26 1.50
CA VAL A 109 9.90 9.32 0.68
C VAL A 109 11.33 9.22 1.25
N ARG A 110 11.62 8.11 1.93
CA ARG A 110 12.89 7.72 2.56
C ARG A 110 13.15 6.23 2.33
N PRO A 111 14.40 5.74 2.44
CA PRO A 111 14.68 4.31 2.48
C PRO A 111 13.86 3.62 3.58
N GLY A 112 13.24 2.49 3.22
CA GLY A 112 12.40 1.72 4.13
C GLY A 112 11.21 1.06 3.44
N PRO A 113 10.42 0.27 4.18
CA PRO A 113 9.34 -0.54 3.65
C PRO A 113 8.19 0.26 3.02
N ASP A 114 8.04 1.53 3.40
CA ASP A 114 6.91 2.37 2.97
C ASP A 114 7.23 3.14 1.67
N ALA A 115 8.49 3.12 1.24
CA ALA A 115 8.98 3.94 0.13
C ALA A 115 8.23 3.67 -1.18
N ASP A 116 8.02 2.39 -1.51
CA ASP A 116 7.36 1.96 -2.74
C ASP A 116 5.90 2.46 -2.80
N THR A 117 5.24 2.48 -1.64
CA THR A 117 3.84 2.85 -1.47
C THR A 117 3.67 4.37 -1.57
N LEU A 118 4.58 5.13 -0.95
CA LEU A 118 4.58 6.59 -1.09
C LEU A 118 4.87 7.04 -2.53
N VAL A 119 5.84 6.43 -3.20
CA VAL A 119 6.09 6.75 -4.62
C VAL A 119 4.93 6.32 -5.51
N TRP A 120 4.20 5.25 -5.15
CA TRP A 120 2.98 4.88 -5.84
C TRP A 120 1.92 5.97 -5.74
N HIS A 121 1.66 6.51 -4.55
CA HIS A 121 0.73 7.65 -4.40
C HIS A 121 1.15 8.85 -5.24
N LEU A 122 2.43 9.24 -5.18
CA LEU A 122 2.97 10.37 -5.94
C LEU A 122 2.88 10.15 -7.46
N SER A 123 3.13 8.93 -7.93
CA SER A 123 3.06 8.58 -9.37
C SER A 123 1.66 8.69 -9.95
N ARG A 124 0.62 8.61 -9.11
CA ARG A 124 -0.78 8.66 -9.52
C ARG A 124 -1.36 10.08 -9.51
N LEU A 125 -0.56 11.08 -9.10
CA LEU A 125 -1.04 12.46 -9.09
C LEU A 125 -1.24 12.98 -10.53
N PRO A 126 -2.31 13.76 -10.77
CA PRO A 126 -2.60 14.32 -12.08
C PRO A 126 -1.42 15.15 -12.61
N ASN A 127 -1.25 15.14 -13.93
CA ASN A 127 -0.26 15.97 -14.64
C ASN A 127 1.21 15.75 -14.21
N GLY A 128 1.49 14.66 -13.47
CA GLY A 128 2.83 14.37 -12.95
C GLY A 128 3.29 15.30 -11.82
N SER A 129 2.37 16.02 -11.15
CA SER A 129 2.71 16.98 -10.09
C SER A 129 3.52 16.36 -8.95
N GLY A 130 3.24 15.10 -8.59
CA GLY A 130 3.98 14.36 -7.56
C GLY A 130 5.40 13.97 -7.95
N LEU A 131 5.73 13.97 -9.25
CA LEU A 131 7.03 13.58 -9.76
C LEU A 131 8.02 14.74 -9.84
N VAL A 132 7.54 15.99 -9.76
CA VAL A 132 8.40 17.17 -9.89
C VAL A 132 9.43 17.19 -8.76
N GLY A 133 10.72 17.08 -9.12
CA GLY A 133 11.84 17.10 -8.17
C GLY A 133 12.00 15.81 -7.35
N LEU A 134 11.17 14.80 -7.58
CA LEU A 134 11.20 13.53 -6.84
C LEU A 134 12.49 12.76 -7.14
N GLU A 135 13.01 12.86 -8.35
CA GLU A 135 14.27 12.23 -8.78
C GLU A 135 15.46 12.69 -7.93
N GLN A 136 15.59 14.00 -7.72
CA GLN A 136 16.70 14.56 -6.94
C GLN A 136 16.57 14.19 -5.47
N LEU A 137 15.35 14.27 -4.95
CA LEU A 137 15.02 13.91 -3.59
C LEU A 137 15.35 12.45 -3.28
N ILE A 138 15.04 11.53 -4.20
CA ILE A 138 15.41 10.12 -4.07
C ILE A 138 16.93 9.96 -4.09
N ILE A 139 17.65 10.63 -4.98
CA ILE A 139 19.12 10.54 -5.05
C ILE A 139 19.80 11.05 -3.78
N ASP A 140 19.28 12.14 -3.21
CA ASP A 140 19.86 12.75 -2.02
C ASP A 140 19.66 11.90 -0.76
N ARG A 141 18.62 11.05 -0.74
CA ARG A 141 18.18 10.32 0.45
C ARG A 141 18.51 8.82 0.42
N PHE A 142 18.67 8.23 -0.76
CA PHE A 142 18.86 6.79 -0.92
C PHE A 142 20.32 6.48 -1.27
N GLY A 143 20.92 5.59 -0.48
CA GLY A 143 22.17 4.93 -0.85
C GLY A 143 21.98 4.04 -2.08
N ALA A 144 23.09 3.58 -2.66
CA ALA A 144 23.07 2.83 -3.91
C ALA A 144 22.24 1.54 -3.84
N ASP A 145 22.33 0.80 -2.73
CA ASP A 145 21.61 -0.46 -2.56
C ASP A 145 20.11 -0.24 -2.37
N GLU A 146 19.74 0.73 -1.53
CA GLU A 146 18.35 1.13 -1.25
C GLU A 146 17.68 1.71 -2.50
N LEU A 147 18.41 2.48 -3.31
CA LEU A 147 17.92 2.98 -4.59
C LEU A 147 17.66 1.84 -5.56
N ALA A 148 18.55 0.84 -5.61
CA ALA A 148 18.35 -0.33 -6.46
C ALA A 148 17.15 -1.18 -5.98
N GLU A 149 16.90 -1.25 -4.67
CA GLU A 149 15.70 -1.91 -4.11
C GLU A 149 14.43 -1.15 -4.52
N LEU A 150 14.39 0.17 -4.29
CA LEU A 150 13.26 1.00 -4.71
C LEU A 150 12.97 0.89 -6.21
N VAL A 151 14.00 0.82 -7.06
CA VAL A 151 13.85 0.61 -8.51
C VAL A 151 13.21 -0.75 -8.84
N ASP A 152 13.58 -1.82 -8.13
CA ASP A 152 13.00 -3.16 -8.33
C ASP A 152 11.51 -3.16 -7.93
N ASP A 153 11.19 -2.56 -6.77
CA ASP A 153 9.83 -2.53 -6.20
C ASP A 153 8.86 -1.61 -6.96
N SER A 154 9.38 -0.55 -7.59
CA SER A 154 8.58 0.50 -8.23
C SER A 154 8.80 0.62 -9.73
N ARG A 155 9.31 -0.43 -10.39
CA ARG A 155 9.77 -0.39 -11.80
C ARG A 155 8.72 0.14 -12.78
N SER A 156 7.44 -0.13 -12.53
CA SER A 156 6.31 0.31 -13.36
C SER A 156 5.64 1.59 -12.89
N ARG A 157 6.05 2.14 -11.73
CA ARG A 157 5.39 3.25 -11.06
C ARG A 157 6.07 4.58 -11.36
N LEU A 158 7.39 4.58 -11.49
CA LEU A 158 8.18 5.78 -11.75
C LEU A 158 8.82 5.74 -13.14
N PRO A 159 9.09 6.90 -13.76
CA PRO A 159 9.69 6.99 -15.10
C PRO A 159 11.21 6.76 -15.05
N TRP A 160 11.63 5.63 -14.47
CA TRP A 160 13.03 5.30 -14.20
C TRP A 160 13.93 5.39 -15.43
N ASP A 161 13.47 4.86 -16.57
CA ASP A 161 14.25 4.87 -17.81
C ASP A 161 14.49 6.30 -18.30
N HIS A 162 13.47 7.17 -18.20
CA HIS A 162 13.61 8.59 -18.57
C HIS A 162 14.59 9.31 -17.65
N TRP A 163 14.50 9.10 -16.32
CA TRP A 163 15.44 9.68 -15.39
C TRP A 163 16.88 9.16 -15.60
N ALA A 164 17.04 7.89 -15.96
CA ALA A 164 18.34 7.27 -16.21
C ALA A 164 19.09 7.87 -17.41
N GLU A 165 18.39 8.45 -18.39
CA GLU A 165 19.00 9.16 -19.53
C GLU A 165 19.84 10.35 -19.08
N GLN A 166 19.46 10.98 -17.97
CA GLN A 166 20.07 12.22 -17.46
C GLN A 166 20.84 12.02 -16.16
N ILE A 167 20.56 10.95 -15.42
CA ILE A 167 21.06 10.74 -14.06
C ILE A 167 21.82 9.40 -13.98
N PRO A 168 23.17 9.45 -14.00
CA PRO A 168 24.00 8.24 -13.94
C PRO A 168 23.80 7.38 -12.70
N ALA A 169 23.40 7.97 -11.56
CA ALA A 169 23.11 7.23 -10.35
C ALA A 169 21.91 6.28 -10.52
N ILE A 170 20.84 6.75 -11.18
CA ILE A 170 19.64 5.96 -11.46
C ILE A 170 19.96 4.86 -12.49
N SER A 171 20.75 5.17 -13.53
CA SER A 171 21.20 4.16 -14.49
C SER A 171 21.96 3.01 -13.81
N ARG A 172 22.85 3.32 -12.86
CA ARG A 172 23.56 2.30 -12.06
C ARG A 172 22.62 1.50 -11.16
N ALA A 173 21.65 2.16 -10.53
CA ALA A 173 20.66 1.49 -9.68
C ALA A 173 19.79 0.51 -10.47
N ILE A 174 19.37 0.87 -11.68
CA ILE A 174 18.66 -0.03 -12.61
C ILE A 174 19.52 -1.26 -12.92
N ALA A 175 20.79 -1.08 -13.27
CA ALA A 175 21.68 -2.20 -13.56
C ALA A 175 21.86 -3.12 -12.33
N ALA A 176 21.98 -2.54 -11.13
CA ALA A 176 22.10 -3.29 -9.89
C ALA A 176 20.80 -4.06 -9.57
N ALA A 177 19.64 -3.43 -9.72
CA ALA A 177 18.33 -4.06 -9.58
C ALA A 177 18.19 -5.27 -10.51
N ASP A 178 18.54 -5.12 -11.79
CA ASP A 178 18.48 -6.20 -12.78
C ASP A 178 19.38 -7.39 -12.41
N VAL A 179 20.58 -7.13 -11.87
CA VAL A 179 21.49 -8.18 -11.36
C VAL A 179 20.87 -8.90 -10.17
N ARG A 180 20.32 -8.15 -9.20
CA ARG A 180 19.63 -8.70 -8.02
C ARG A 180 18.45 -9.57 -8.43
N SER A 181 17.57 -9.06 -9.28
CA SER A 181 16.42 -9.77 -9.82
C SER A 181 16.81 -11.07 -10.53
N LYS A 182 17.89 -11.06 -11.34
CA LYS A 182 18.43 -12.28 -11.97
C LYS A 182 18.99 -13.27 -10.95
N SER A 183 19.70 -12.79 -9.93
CA SER A 183 20.25 -13.62 -8.85
C SER A 183 19.14 -14.32 -8.07
N ASN A 184 18.10 -13.58 -7.67
CA ASN A 184 16.93 -14.09 -6.97
C ASN A 184 16.16 -15.14 -7.79
N ARG A 185 16.07 -14.98 -9.11
CA ARG A 185 15.47 -16.00 -9.99
C ARG A 185 16.32 -17.27 -10.09
N ARG A 186 17.64 -17.17 -10.00
CA ARG A 186 18.56 -18.33 -10.03
C ARG A 186 18.60 -19.08 -8.71
N SER A 187 18.42 -18.39 -7.58
CA SER A 187 18.40 -19.01 -6.25
C SER A 187 17.08 -19.71 -5.94
N LYS A 188 15.96 -19.25 -6.52
CA LYS A 188 14.68 -19.94 -6.37
C LYS A 188 14.71 -21.28 -7.13
N PRO A 189 14.41 -22.41 -6.46
CA PRO A 189 14.31 -23.69 -7.14
C PRO A 189 13.25 -23.61 -8.26
N ALA A 190 13.53 -24.23 -9.40
CA ALA A 190 12.57 -24.27 -10.49
C ALA A 190 11.30 -25.01 -10.01
N PRO A 191 10.09 -24.50 -10.33
CA PRO A 191 8.87 -25.18 -9.96
C PRO A 191 8.82 -26.56 -10.65
N PRO A 192 8.34 -27.60 -9.96
CA PRO A 192 8.11 -28.91 -10.57
C PRO A 192 7.10 -28.79 -11.71
N GLN A 193 7.23 -29.67 -12.71
CA GLN A 193 6.30 -29.74 -13.83
C GLN A 193 4.89 -30.07 -13.33
N LEU A 194 3.91 -29.23 -13.68
CA LEU A 194 2.53 -29.34 -13.19
C LEU A 194 1.78 -30.53 -13.74
N ASP A 195 2.33 -31.32 -14.65
CA ASP A 195 1.82 -32.61 -15.15
C ASP A 195 2.60 -33.82 -14.60
N GLY A 196 3.64 -33.60 -13.79
CA GLY A 196 4.44 -34.66 -13.12
C GLY A 196 3.79 -35.18 -11.82
N PRO A 197 4.48 -35.96 -10.97
CA PRO A 197 3.91 -36.46 -9.70
C PRO A 197 3.44 -35.36 -8.75
N LEU A 198 2.39 -35.60 -7.94
CA LEU A 198 1.83 -34.58 -7.03
C LEU A 198 2.71 -34.27 -5.82
N GLU A 199 3.50 -35.22 -5.35
CA GLU A 199 4.36 -35.09 -4.16
C GLU A 199 5.36 -33.91 -4.25
N PRO A 200 6.19 -33.79 -5.31
CA PRO A 200 7.09 -32.64 -5.45
C PRO A 200 6.32 -31.32 -5.66
N ILE A 201 5.14 -31.38 -6.26
CA ILE A 201 4.29 -30.22 -6.52
C ILE A 201 3.70 -29.67 -5.22
N LEU A 202 3.19 -30.53 -4.35
CA LEU A 202 2.63 -30.15 -3.05
C LEU A 202 3.71 -29.73 -2.06
N ALA A 203 4.93 -30.26 -2.19
CA ALA A 203 6.08 -29.89 -1.36
C ALA A 203 6.79 -28.60 -1.79
N PHE A 204 6.50 -28.08 -3.00
CA PHE A 204 7.12 -26.86 -3.50
C PHE A 204 6.48 -25.62 -2.89
N ASP A 205 7.30 -24.66 -2.45
CA ASP A 205 6.83 -23.36 -1.96
C ASP A 205 6.43 -22.47 -3.15
N TRP A 206 5.14 -22.42 -3.45
CA TRP A 206 4.56 -21.60 -4.51
C TRP A 206 4.41 -20.12 -4.11
N GLY A 207 4.75 -19.74 -2.88
CA GLY A 207 4.49 -18.41 -2.33
C GLY A 207 3.01 -18.14 -2.05
N ALA A 208 2.65 -16.84 -1.95
CA ALA A 208 1.32 -16.41 -1.50
C ALA A 208 0.16 -16.79 -2.44
N VAL A 209 0.42 -16.97 -3.74
CA VAL A 209 -0.61 -17.31 -4.73
C VAL A 209 -0.13 -18.44 -5.64
N PRO A 210 -0.68 -19.66 -5.53
CA PRO A 210 -0.32 -20.75 -6.41
C PRO A 210 -0.83 -20.53 -7.85
N PRO A 211 -0.17 -21.12 -8.87
CA PRO A 211 -0.62 -21.03 -10.25
C PRO A 211 -2.05 -21.57 -10.45
N LYS A 212 -2.86 -20.93 -11.29
CA LYS A 212 -4.21 -21.43 -11.63
C LYS A 212 -4.21 -22.87 -12.14
N ALA A 213 -3.17 -23.27 -12.88
CA ALA A 213 -3.00 -24.62 -13.37
C ALA A 213 -2.80 -25.65 -12.24
N LEU A 214 -2.18 -25.27 -11.13
CA LEU A 214 -2.08 -26.11 -9.92
C LEU A 214 -3.45 -26.32 -9.29
N VAL A 215 -4.21 -25.23 -9.09
CA VAL A 215 -5.58 -25.29 -8.54
C VAL A 215 -6.48 -26.15 -9.43
N HIS A 216 -6.40 -25.97 -10.75
CA HIS A 216 -7.15 -26.77 -11.70
C HIS A 216 -6.77 -28.25 -11.64
N ARG A 217 -5.48 -28.56 -11.52
CA ARG A 217 -5.03 -29.94 -11.41
C ARG A 217 -5.53 -30.59 -10.12
N THR A 218 -5.34 -29.96 -8.97
CA THR A 218 -5.74 -30.54 -7.67
C THR A 218 -7.26 -30.70 -7.54
N THR A 219 -8.04 -29.87 -8.24
CA THR A 219 -9.51 -29.99 -8.28
C THR A 219 -10.02 -31.03 -9.27
N ASN A 220 -9.24 -31.42 -10.28
CA ASN A 220 -9.62 -32.42 -11.30
C ASN A 220 -8.84 -33.74 -11.17
N THR A 221 -8.16 -33.95 -10.05
CA THR A 221 -7.50 -35.21 -9.70
C THR A 221 -8.51 -36.37 -9.64
N ALA A 222 -8.21 -37.48 -10.33
CA ALA A 222 -9.14 -38.60 -10.48
C ALA A 222 -8.77 -39.85 -9.64
N THR A 223 -7.53 -39.95 -9.13
CA THR A 223 -7.07 -41.17 -8.42
C THR A 223 -7.17 -41.02 -6.91
N GLY A 224 -7.55 -42.10 -6.21
CA GLY A 224 -7.70 -42.10 -4.75
C GLY A 224 -6.39 -41.78 -4.02
N ALA A 225 -5.26 -42.28 -4.53
CA ALA A 225 -3.93 -42.02 -3.96
C ALA A 225 -3.55 -40.53 -4.00
N GLU A 226 -3.84 -39.85 -5.12
CA GLU A 226 -3.59 -38.42 -5.27
C GLU A 226 -4.52 -37.56 -4.40
N VAL A 227 -5.78 -37.98 -4.22
CA VAL A 227 -6.72 -37.32 -3.30
C VAL A 227 -6.20 -37.39 -1.86
N ASP A 228 -5.67 -38.54 -1.43
CA ASP A 228 -5.12 -38.71 -0.09
C ASP A 228 -3.85 -37.87 0.15
N LEU A 229 -2.99 -37.73 -0.87
CA LEU A 229 -1.83 -36.83 -0.84
C LEU A 229 -2.23 -35.36 -0.69
N ILE A 230 -3.24 -34.90 -1.44
CA ILE A 230 -3.76 -33.54 -1.34
C ILE A 230 -4.34 -33.28 0.05
N ARG A 231 -5.11 -34.23 0.60
CA ARG A 231 -5.65 -34.13 1.97
C ARG A 231 -4.53 -34.03 2.99
N HIS A 232 -3.51 -34.89 2.89
CA HIS A 232 -2.39 -34.88 3.82
C HIS A 232 -1.62 -33.55 3.77
N ALA A 233 -1.39 -33.00 2.57
CA ALA A 233 -0.74 -31.70 2.40
C ALA A 233 -1.59 -30.52 2.91
N ALA A 234 -2.92 -30.59 2.78
CA ALA A 234 -3.84 -29.56 3.28
C ALA A 234 -3.90 -29.52 4.82
N VAL A 235 -3.61 -30.64 5.48
CA VAL A 235 -3.52 -30.77 6.95
C VAL A 235 -2.07 -30.54 7.40
N GLY A 236 -1.40 -29.51 6.88
CA GLY A 236 -0.06 -29.11 7.34
C GLY A 236 0.03 -28.99 8.89
N PRO A 237 1.23 -28.79 9.47
CA PRO A 237 1.54 -28.99 10.90
C PRO A 237 0.78 -28.11 11.92
N TRP A 238 -0.26 -27.41 11.49
CA TRP A 238 -1.23 -26.71 12.29
C TRP A 238 -2.62 -27.37 12.19
N SER A 239 -2.90 -28.30 13.11
CA SER A 239 -4.19 -28.48 13.81
C SER A 239 -4.21 -29.79 14.61
N PRO A 240 -4.66 -29.82 15.88
CA PRO A 240 -4.59 -28.81 16.95
C PRO A 240 -3.37 -28.98 17.89
#